data_AF-A0A8J9VMW0-F1
#
_entry.id   AF-A0A8J9VMW0-F1
#
_cell.length_a   1.000
_cell.length_b   1.000
_cell.length_c   1.000
_cell.angle_alpha   90.00
_cell.angle_beta   90.00
_cell.angle_gamma   90.00
#
_symmetry.space_group_name_H-M   'P 1'
#
loop_
_entity.id
_entity.type
_entity.pdbx_description
1 polymer ?
#
loop_
_entity_poly.entity_id
_entity_poly.type
_entity_poly.pdbx_seq_one_letter_code
_entity_poly.pdbx_strand_id
1 'polypeptide(L)'
;MLGRTILSRALLLRTLKNASNIKQATRNGSHGVWTYRVPPPMPSKRVTYLAQVLGGLCWWWILYHIATEPEHIYGEWPYVDPSTWSDEELGIPPDSAGPLKN
;
A
#
# COMPACT_ATOMS: atom_id res chain seq x y z
N MET A 1 18.66 -2.90 -69.24
CA MET A 1 19.45 -3.11 -68.00
C MET A 1 19.01 -2.25 -66.80
N LEU A 2 18.03 -1.34 -66.92
CA LEU A 2 17.56 -0.49 -65.80
C LEU A 2 16.54 -1.13 -64.85
N GLY A 3 15.75 -2.14 -65.28
CA GLY A 3 14.72 -2.73 -64.41
C GLY A 3 15.27 -3.48 -63.19
N ARG A 4 16.45 -4.11 -63.34
CA ARG A 4 17.12 -4.85 -62.25
C ARG A 4 17.64 -3.94 -61.14
N THR A 5 18.05 -2.72 -61.47
CA THR A 5 18.57 -1.74 -60.50
C THR A 5 17.46 -1.02 -59.74
N ILE A 6 16.29 -0.84 -60.35
CA ILE A 6 15.12 -0.26 -59.69
C ILE A 6 14.54 -1.24 -58.68
N LEU A 7 14.40 -2.52 -59.06
CA LEU A 7 13.92 -3.57 -58.15
C LEU A 7 14.87 -3.79 -56.97
N SER A 8 16.18 -3.85 -57.19
CA SER A 8 17.15 -4.00 -56.09
C SER A 8 17.15 -2.81 -55.14
N ARG A 9 17.00 -1.59 -55.68
CA ARG A 9 16.86 -0.37 -54.87
C ARG A 9 15.55 -0.34 -54.07
N ALA A 10 14.44 -0.75 -54.66
CA ALA A 10 13.16 -0.82 -53.96
C ALA A 10 13.19 -1.84 -52.80
N LEU A 11 13.84 -2.99 -53.01
CA LEU A 11 14.01 -4.02 -51.98
C LEU A 11 14.94 -3.54 -50.87
N LEU A 12 16.04 -2.87 -51.21
CA LEU A 12 16.96 -2.28 -50.24
C LEU A 12 16.30 -1.17 -49.41
N LEU A 13 15.53 -0.28 -50.04
CA LEU A 13 14.77 0.77 -49.32
C LEU A 13 13.71 0.16 -48.38
N ARG A 14 13.08 -0.95 -48.76
CA ARG A 14 12.15 -1.68 -47.89
C ARG A 14 12.86 -2.29 -46.68
N THR A 15 14.05 -2.86 -46.88
CA THR A 15 14.88 -3.41 -45.81
C THR A 15 15.39 -2.32 -44.86
N LEU A 16 15.83 -1.17 -45.38
CA LEU A 16 16.26 -0.02 -44.57
C LEU A 16 15.11 0.62 -43.79
N LYS A 17 13.90 0.68 -44.37
CA LYS A 17 12.69 1.14 -43.67
C LYS A 17 12.30 0.22 -42.51
N ASN A 18 12.61 -1.07 -42.59
CA ASN A 18 12.47 -2.00 -41.47
C ASN A 18 13.64 -1.92 -40.48
N ALA A 19 14.83 -1.51 -40.92
CA ALA A 19 16.00 -1.33 -40.05
C ALA A 19 15.84 -0.17 -39.06
N SER A 20 15.10 0.90 -39.40
CA SER A 20 14.79 1.98 -38.45
C SER A 20 13.87 1.56 -37.30
N ASN A 21 13.25 0.38 -37.39
CA ASN A 21 12.49 -0.25 -36.31
C ASN A 21 13.32 -1.22 -35.46
N ILE A 22 14.63 -1.36 -35.74
CA ILE A 22 15.57 -2.03 -34.83
C ILE A 22 15.78 -1.07 -33.65
N LYS A 23 14.83 -1.11 -32.71
CA LYS A 23 14.99 -0.42 -31.43
C LYS A 23 16.22 -1.03 -30.78
N GLN A 24 17.25 -0.21 -30.58
CA GLN A 24 18.39 -0.61 -29.78
C GLN A 24 17.86 -1.13 -28.44
N ALA A 25 18.23 -2.36 -28.08
CA ALA A 25 17.83 -2.96 -26.82
C ALA A 25 18.27 -2.01 -25.71
N THR A 26 17.30 -1.28 -25.14
CA THR A 26 17.57 -0.43 -24.00
C THR A 26 17.88 -1.39 -22.86
N ARG A 27 19.15 -1.42 -22.44
CA ARG A 27 19.53 -2.09 -21.20
C ARG A 27 18.89 -1.29 -20.08
N ASN A 28 17.66 -1.68 -19.72
CA ASN A 28 17.04 -1.27 -18.48
C ASN A 28 17.91 -1.88 -17.38
N GLY A 29 18.96 -1.18 -16.96
CA GLY A 29 19.68 -1.52 -15.74
C GLY A 29 18.61 -1.64 -14.66
N SER A 30 18.44 -2.85 -14.13
CA SER A 30 17.35 -3.22 -13.21
C SER A 30 17.30 -2.38 -11.92
N HIS A 31 18.34 -1.57 -11.69
CA HIS A 31 18.50 -0.68 -10.57
C HIS A 31 18.66 0.72 -11.17
N GLY A 32 17.76 1.64 -10.83
CA GLY A 32 17.68 2.99 -11.44
C GLY A 32 18.98 3.80 -11.37
N VAL A 33 18.93 5.06 -11.82
CA VAL A 33 20.13 5.91 -11.88
C VAL A 33 20.72 6.10 -10.49
N TRP A 34 21.99 5.70 -10.31
CA TRP A 34 22.75 5.94 -9.09
C TRP A 34 23.06 7.43 -8.93
N THR A 35 22.85 7.97 -7.73
CA THR A 35 23.13 9.36 -7.39
C THR A 35 23.92 9.43 -6.08
N TYR A 36 24.81 10.42 -5.94
CA TYR A 36 25.61 10.63 -4.71
C TYR A 36 25.49 12.08 -4.27
N ARG A 37 25.09 12.31 -3.01
CA ARG A 37 24.89 13.64 -2.39
C ARG A 37 23.92 14.56 -3.16
N VAL A 38 23.06 13.99 -3.99
CA VAL A 38 22.01 14.67 -4.76
C VAL A 38 20.74 13.81 -4.67
N PRO A 39 19.54 14.40 -4.63
CA PRO A 39 18.31 13.63 -4.68
C PRO A 39 18.27 12.69 -5.89
N PRO A 40 17.73 11.47 -5.72
CA PRO A 40 17.58 10.55 -6.84
C PRO A 40 16.62 11.15 -7.89
N PRO A 41 16.69 10.71 -9.16
CA PRO A 41 15.72 11.13 -10.15
C PRO A 41 14.30 10.75 -9.69
N MET A 42 13.33 11.59 -10.05
CA MET A 42 11.95 11.32 -9.70
C MET A 42 11.51 9.94 -10.25
N PRO A 43 10.77 9.15 -9.46
CA PRO A 43 10.25 7.88 -9.92
C PRO A 43 9.33 8.09 -11.13
N SER A 44 9.10 7.02 -11.89
CA SER A 44 8.17 7.09 -13.02
C SER A 44 6.79 7.56 -12.53
N LYS A 45 6.10 8.39 -13.32
CA LYS A 45 4.77 8.92 -12.98
C LYS A 45 3.80 7.82 -12.55
N ARG A 46 3.90 6.63 -13.17
CA ARG A 46 3.08 5.46 -12.84
C ARG A 46 3.28 5.02 -11.39
N VAL A 47 4.52 4.95 -10.92
CA VAL A 47 4.85 4.57 -9.54
C VAL A 47 4.34 5.63 -8.57
N THR A 48 4.51 6.92 -8.90
CA THR A 48 3.98 8.02 -8.08
C THR A 48 2.45 7.96 -7.94
N TYR A 49 1.73 7.78 -9.04
CA TYR A 49 0.27 7.66 -9.01
C TYR A 49 -0.18 6.42 -8.24
N LEU A 50 0.50 5.28 -8.44
CA LEU A 50 0.19 4.07 -7.70
C LEU A 50 0.38 4.26 -6.19
N ALA A 51 1.48 4.90 -5.78
CA ALA A 51 1.72 5.22 -4.38
C ALA A 51 0.64 6.13 -3.79
N GLN A 52 0.19 7.14 -4.53
CA GLN A 52 -0.89 8.04 -4.09
C GLN A 52 -2.24 7.31 -3.97
N VAL A 53 -2.59 6.47 -4.94
CA VAL A 53 -3.84 5.70 -4.93
C VAL A 53 -3.85 4.70 -3.77
N LEU A 54 -2.75 3.97 -3.55
CA LEU A 54 -2.65 3.02 -2.44
C LEU A 54 -2.67 3.74 -1.09
N GLY A 55 -1.98 4.87 -0.97
CA GLY A 55 -2.03 5.70 0.24
C GLY A 55 -3.45 6.23 0.52
N GLY A 56 -4.14 6.69 -0.53
CA GLY A 56 -5.53 7.12 -0.44
C GLY A 56 -6.49 6.00 -0.06
N LEU A 57 -6.32 4.80 -0.65
CA LEU A 57 -7.11 3.62 -0.31
C LEU A 57 -6.91 3.21 1.15
N CYS A 58 -5.67 3.24 1.65
CA CYS A 58 -5.36 2.93 3.05
C CYS A 58 -6.10 3.87 4.01
N TRP A 59 -6.00 5.19 3.77
CA TRP A 59 -6.69 6.17 4.61
C TRP A 59 -8.20 6.11 4.48
N TRP A 60 -8.71 5.90 3.27
CA TRP A 60 -10.15 5.68 3.07
C TRP A 60 -10.64 4.49 3.87
N TRP A 61 -9.92 3.35 3.84
CA TRP A 61 -10.28 2.14 4.59
C TRP A 61 -10.32 2.39 6.10
N ILE A 62 -9.29 3.04 6.64
CA ILE A 62 -9.23 3.40 8.05
C ILE A 62 -10.43 4.27 8.43
N LEU A 63 -10.65 5.38 7.71
CA LEU A 63 -11.73 6.31 8.03
C LEU A 63 -13.11 5.68 7.86
N TYR A 64 -13.28 4.82 6.87
CA TYR A 64 -14.51 4.08 6.64
C TYR A 64 -14.82 3.15 7.83
N HIS A 65 -13.86 2.38 8.31
CA HIS A 65 -14.07 1.48 9.46
C HIS A 65 -14.21 2.20 10.80
N ILE A 66 -13.58 3.37 10.96
CA ILE A 66 -13.87 4.23 12.11
C ILE A 66 -15.35 4.66 12.12
N ALA A 67 -15.92 4.95 10.95
CA ALA A 67 -17.31 5.39 10.84
C ALA A 67 -18.33 4.24 10.93
N THR A 68 -18.02 3.07 10.37
CA THR A 68 -18.95 1.93 10.36
C THR A 68 -18.85 1.06 11.60
N GLU A 69 -17.65 0.88 12.15
CA GLU A 69 -17.34 -0.05 13.24
C GLU A 69 -16.47 0.64 14.32
N PRO A 70 -16.96 1.73 14.95
CA PRO A 70 -16.19 2.50 15.93
C PRO A 70 -15.88 1.74 17.23
N GLU A 71 -16.55 0.60 17.46
CA GLU A 71 -16.41 -0.25 18.65
C GLU A 71 -14.99 -0.76 18.85
N HIS A 72 -14.23 -0.98 17.78
CA HIS A 72 -12.82 -1.36 17.86
C HIS A 72 -11.92 -0.28 18.46
N ILE A 73 -12.37 0.98 18.48
CA ILE A 73 -11.64 2.12 19.04
C ILE A 73 -12.15 2.47 20.44
N TYR A 74 -13.47 2.55 20.61
CA TYR A 74 -14.06 2.97 21.89
C TYR A 74 -14.26 1.82 22.89
N GLY A 75 -14.15 0.58 22.43
CA GLY A 75 -14.48 -0.62 23.20
C GLY A 75 -15.91 -1.07 22.93
N GLU A 76 -16.09 -2.38 22.80
CA GLU A 76 -17.41 -3.01 22.57
C GLU A 76 -18.26 -3.04 23.85
N TRP A 77 -17.60 -3.12 25.01
CA TRP A 77 -18.27 -3.37 26.28
C TRP A 77 -18.26 -2.13 27.16
N PRO A 78 -19.40 -1.81 27.82
CA PRO A 78 -19.43 -0.72 28.78
C PRO A 78 -18.48 -1.03 29.95
N TYR A 79 -17.78 0.00 30.41
CA TYR A 79 -16.94 -0.12 31.58
C TYR A 79 -17.80 -0.27 32.83
N VAL A 80 -17.59 -1.36 33.58
CA VAL A 80 -18.25 -1.59 34.87
C VAL A 80 -17.35 -1.05 35.97
N ASP A 81 -17.85 -0.09 36.74
CA ASP A 81 -17.14 0.47 37.87
C ASP A 81 -17.15 -0.53 39.05
N PRO A 82 -15.98 -1.04 39.49
CA PRO A 82 -15.90 -2.02 40.57
C PRO A 82 -16.49 -1.53 41.90
N SER A 83 -16.54 -0.22 42.12
CA SER A 83 -17.08 0.38 43.35
C SER A 83 -18.60 0.32 43.44
N THR A 84 -19.28 0.02 42.33
CA THR A 84 -20.74 -0.15 42.30
C THR A 84 -21.21 -1.54 42.70
N TRP A 85 -20.29 -2.50 42.84
CA TRP A 85 -20.62 -3.85 43.25
C TRP A 85 -20.92 -3.88 44.74
N SER A 86 -21.97 -4.60 45.10
CA SER A 86 -22.38 -4.74 46.50
C SER A 86 -21.46 -5.71 47.26
N ASP A 87 -21.28 -5.47 48.55
CA ASP A 87 -20.45 -6.33 49.42
C ASP A 87 -21.00 -7.77 49.44
N GLU A 88 -22.32 -7.94 49.26
CA GLU A 88 -22.97 -9.25 49.12
C GLU A 88 -22.54 -10.02 47.86
N GLU A 89 -22.45 -9.35 46.70
CA GLU A 89 -21.99 -9.96 45.44
C GLU A 89 -20.49 -10.28 45.48
N LEU A 90 -19.73 -9.47 46.20
CA LEU A 90 -18.30 -9.66 46.44
C LEU A 90 -18.02 -10.72 47.53
N GLY A 91 -19.05 -11.15 48.27
CA GLY A 91 -18.93 -12.10 49.36
C GLY A 91 -18.13 -11.56 50.55
N ILE A 92 -18.14 -10.24 50.74
CA ILE A 92 -17.44 -9.57 51.85
C ILE A 92 -18.43 -9.48 53.02
N PRO A 93 -18.23 -10.27 54.10
CA PRO A 93 -19.12 -10.19 55.25
C PRO A 93 -18.88 -8.88 56.01
N PRO A 94 -19.92 -8.28 56.62
CA PRO A 94 -19.74 -7.14 57.50
C PRO A 94 -18.96 -7.57 58.76
N ASP A 95 -18.05 -6.72 59.24
CA ASP A 95 -17.23 -6.98 60.43
C ASP A 95 -18.05 -7.33 61.69
N SER A 96 -19.33 -6.91 61.74
CA SER A 96 -20.28 -7.23 62.81
C SER A 96 -20.64 -8.71 62.90
N ALA A 97 -20.47 -9.49 61.82
CA ALA A 97 -20.80 -10.92 61.76
C ALA A 97 -19.70 -11.81 62.39
N GLY A 98 -18.54 -11.25 62.73
CA GLY A 98 -17.40 -11.97 63.29
C GLY A 98 -16.58 -12.75 62.23
N PRO A 99 -15.47 -13.40 62.63
CA PRO A 99 -14.59 -14.10 61.70
C PRO A 99 -15.32 -15.22 60.97
N LEU A 100 -15.03 -15.38 59.68
CA LEU A 100 -15.48 -16.53 58.88
C LEU A 100 -15.08 -17.81 59.63
N LYS A 101 -16.07 -18.67 59.91
CA LYS A 101 -15.81 -19.94 60.60
C LYS A 101 -14.91 -20.80 59.70
N ASN A 102 -13.72 -21.11 60.20
CA ASN A 102 -12.76 -22.04 59.58
C ASN A 102 -13.36 -23.44 59.43
#